data_AF-A0A9Q9MEG6-F1
#
_entry.id   AF-A0A9Q9MEG6-F1
#
_cell.length_a   1.000
_cell.length_b   1.000
_cell.length_c   1.000
_cell.angle_alpha   90.00
_cell.angle_beta   90.00
_cell.angle_gamma   90.00
#
_symmetry.space_group_name_H-M   'P 1'
#
loop_
_entity.id
_entity.type
_entity.pdbx_description
1 polymer ?
#
loop_
_entity_poly.entity_id
_entity_poly.type
_entity_poly.pdbx_seq_one_letter_code
_entity_poly.pdbx_strand_id
1 'polypeptide(L)'
;MRFETSRALDAVERRLSVDPLAVGGVIDLVEAARSVDLDGGRPAALLRLGMFVDALSRQLGDGNVALYAVAERGAMSDTDFTSNERMVLRRWSDDGLIEMLPPGGRTAARVREVAGLTGLPVITRTPLPGHPGPVYLTTGAAGGMELALAPSTGSSPRPHPVLGRFWRCPAADCPTFGRQPAAGAGQPPPALPSGAPLCPRHGERLIDAGPRPPAMTMAVRIKGIVRARFPLTAARPVVVGRAPDEPGGITIGNWLDDESTRRVSRSHVRLELRDGMVLVTDVSTNGAAVLARTGSSVPPREVDLHRGEPKAMGEWDEVELYPEVTVGRADRPPASVAKGGAPNSVMADAPTIALRLPKQ
;
A
#
# COMPACT_ATOMS: atom_id res chain seq x y z
N MET A 1 1.26 29.92 -0.72
CA MET A 1 2.44 29.20 -1.26
C MET A 1 3.17 28.31 -0.24
N ARG A 2 3.92 28.80 0.76
CA ARG A 2 4.64 27.91 1.72
C ARG A 2 3.70 26.96 2.50
N PHE A 3 2.52 27.44 2.90
CA PHE A 3 1.51 26.65 3.60
C PHE A 3 0.88 25.55 2.74
N GLU A 4 0.64 25.80 1.45
CA GLU A 4 0.04 24.82 0.53
C GLU A 4 1.02 23.70 0.19
N THR A 5 2.29 24.03 -0.05
CA THR A 5 3.35 23.02 -0.24
C THR A 5 3.51 22.13 1.00
N SER A 6 3.44 22.70 2.21
CA SER A 6 3.46 21.93 3.45
C SER A 6 2.27 20.97 3.51
N ARG A 7 1.06 21.46 3.26
CA ARG A 7 -0.16 20.66 3.30
C ARG A 7 -0.14 19.49 2.31
N ALA A 8 0.35 19.73 1.09
CA ALA A 8 0.50 18.69 0.08
C ALA A 8 1.57 17.65 0.48
N LEU A 9 2.71 18.07 1.04
CA LEU A 9 3.71 17.12 1.55
C LEU A 9 3.19 16.32 2.75
N ASP A 10 2.39 16.93 3.64
CA ASP A 10 1.74 16.21 4.73
C ASP A 10 0.67 15.23 4.20
N ALA A 11 0.03 15.53 3.06
CA ALA A 11 -0.87 14.60 2.38
C ALA A 11 -0.13 13.42 1.75
N VAL A 12 1.03 13.68 1.13
CA VAL A 12 1.93 12.63 0.62
C VAL A 12 2.44 11.77 1.76
N GLU A 13 2.86 12.37 2.89
CA GLU A 13 3.37 11.67 4.07
C GLU A 13 2.40 10.59 4.57
N ARG A 14 1.09 10.92 4.62
CA ARG A 14 0.04 9.96 5.02
C ARG A 14 -0.09 8.76 4.08
N ARG A 15 0.57 8.79 2.92
CA ARG A 15 0.59 7.74 1.89
C ARG A 15 1.96 7.10 1.74
N LEU A 16 2.82 7.23 2.74
CA LEU A 16 4.10 6.53 2.80
C LEU A 16 4.05 5.48 3.91
N SER A 17 4.59 4.30 3.61
CA SER A 17 4.77 3.25 4.59
C SER A 17 5.88 2.32 4.15
N VAL A 18 6.62 1.78 5.12
CA VAL A 18 7.57 0.70 4.91
C VAL A 18 6.99 -0.68 5.28
N ASP A 19 5.70 -0.77 5.63
CA ASP A 19 5.03 -2.06 5.83
C ASP A 19 4.58 -2.63 4.47
N PRO A 20 5.11 -3.79 4.02
CA PRO A 20 4.66 -4.43 2.79
C PRO A 20 3.16 -4.73 2.76
N LEU A 21 2.51 -4.85 3.93
CA LEU A 21 1.08 -5.11 4.03
C LEU A 21 0.21 -3.87 3.80
N ALA A 22 0.77 -2.66 3.93
CA ALA A 22 0.01 -1.41 3.81
C ALA A 22 0.12 -0.78 2.41
N VAL A 23 1.15 -1.14 1.66
CA VAL A 23 1.53 -0.48 0.40
C VAL A 23 0.96 -1.17 -0.84
N GLY A 24 0.85 -0.44 -1.96
CA GLY A 24 0.44 -0.98 -3.25
C GLY A 24 1.56 -1.10 -4.29
N GLY A 25 2.76 -0.62 -3.98
CA GLY A 25 3.90 -0.69 -4.88
C GLY A 25 5.17 -0.10 -4.27
N VAL A 26 6.31 -0.39 -4.90
CA VAL A 26 7.65 0.03 -4.48
C VAL A 26 8.23 1.00 -5.50
N ILE A 27 8.85 2.08 -5.03
CA ILE A 27 9.38 3.14 -5.89
C ILE A 27 10.74 3.66 -5.40
N ASP A 28 11.58 4.08 -6.34
CA ASP A 28 12.75 4.92 -6.08
C ASP A 28 12.30 6.38 -5.89
N LEU A 29 12.44 6.90 -4.67
CA LEU A 29 12.01 8.25 -4.33
C LEU A 29 12.74 9.31 -5.15
N VAL A 30 14.04 9.11 -5.41
CA VAL A 30 14.88 10.09 -6.11
C VAL A 30 14.53 10.09 -7.59
N GLU A 31 14.25 8.93 -8.19
CA GLU A 31 13.69 8.83 -9.55
C GLU A 31 12.38 9.64 -9.66
N ALA A 32 11.45 9.41 -8.73
CA ALA A 32 10.17 10.11 -8.71
C ALA A 32 10.36 11.63 -8.57
N ALA A 33 11.21 12.05 -7.64
CA ALA A 33 11.48 13.47 -7.40
C ALA A 33 12.15 14.16 -8.59
N ARG A 34 12.89 13.44 -9.43
CA ARG A 34 13.60 13.97 -10.61
C ARG A 34 12.83 13.81 -11.92
N SER A 35 11.57 13.41 -11.86
CA SER A 35 10.68 13.26 -13.02
C SER A 35 10.20 14.63 -13.54
N VAL A 36 11.13 15.46 -14.02
CA VAL A 36 10.89 16.87 -14.40
C VAL A 36 9.86 17.01 -15.52
N ASP A 37 9.77 16.02 -16.41
CA ASP A 37 8.81 16.01 -17.52
C ASP A 37 7.34 15.99 -17.05
N LEU A 38 7.08 15.63 -15.79
CA LEU A 38 5.74 15.63 -15.20
C LEU A 38 5.21 17.04 -14.85
N ASP A 39 6.06 18.06 -14.77
CA ASP A 39 5.63 19.41 -14.39
C ASP A 39 6.50 20.56 -14.93
N GLY A 40 7.56 20.26 -15.68
CA GLY A 40 8.51 21.26 -16.21
C GLY A 40 9.25 22.08 -15.15
N GLY A 41 9.23 21.63 -13.89
CA GLY A 41 9.71 22.39 -12.73
C GLY A 41 11.21 22.24 -12.44
N ARG A 42 11.57 22.32 -11.16
CA ARG A 42 12.97 22.19 -10.69
C ARG A 42 13.57 20.82 -11.02
N PRO A 43 14.92 20.68 -11.07
CA PRO A 43 15.57 19.39 -11.26
C PRO A 43 15.12 18.29 -10.30
N ALA A 44 14.80 18.65 -9.04
CA ALA A 44 14.20 17.76 -8.06
C ALA A 44 13.04 18.45 -7.30
N ALA A 45 11.95 17.73 -7.05
CA ALA A 45 10.82 18.20 -6.25
C ALA A 45 10.10 17.02 -5.58
N LEU A 46 10.01 17.03 -4.24
CA LEU A 46 9.35 15.94 -3.50
C LEU A 46 7.86 15.83 -3.78
N LEU A 47 7.20 16.95 -4.12
CA LEU A 47 5.78 16.97 -4.46
C LEU A 47 5.42 16.04 -5.63
N ARG A 48 6.38 15.72 -6.51
CA ARG A 48 6.14 14.77 -7.61
C ARG A 48 5.75 13.39 -7.10
N LEU A 49 6.20 13.00 -5.91
CA LEU A 49 5.80 11.74 -5.28
C LEU A 49 4.27 11.65 -5.10
N GLY A 50 3.59 12.78 -4.87
CA GLY A 50 2.12 12.81 -4.79
C GLY A 50 1.43 12.47 -6.11
N MET A 51 2.06 12.73 -7.26
CA MET A 51 1.54 12.27 -8.55
C MET A 51 1.58 10.74 -8.65
N PHE A 52 2.63 10.10 -8.12
CA PHE A 52 2.75 8.64 -8.08
C PHE A 52 1.71 8.01 -7.16
N VAL A 53 1.46 8.65 -6.01
CA VAL A 53 0.37 8.25 -5.12
C VAL A 53 -0.98 8.32 -5.84
N ASP A 54 -1.27 9.42 -6.53
CA ASP A 54 -2.54 9.59 -7.25
C ASP A 54 -2.70 8.60 -8.41
N ALA A 55 -1.64 8.40 -9.20
CA ALA A 55 -1.65 7.45 -10.31
C ALA A 55 -1.85 6.01 -9.80
N LEU A 56 -1.19 5.63 -8.71
CA LEU A 56 -1.39 4.34 -8.06
C LEU A 56 -2.81 4.19 -7.48
N SER A 57 -3.31 5.24 -6.83
CA SER A 57 -4.67 5.26 -6.27
C SER A 57 -5.72 5.03 -7.36
N ARG A 58 -5.59 5.72 -8.50
CA ARG A 58 -6.46 5.51 -9.67
C ARG A 58 -6.31 4.09 -10.23
N GLN A 59 -5.08 3.63 -10.41
CA GLN A 59 -4.80 2.31 -10.97
C GLN A 59 -5.40 1.16 -10.14
N LEU A 60 -5.43 1.31 -8.82
CA LEU A 60 -5.95 0.29 -7.91
C LEU A 60 -7.40 0.52 -7.48
N GLY A 61 -8.03 1.63 -7.90
CA GLY A 61 -9.32 2.06 -7.36
C GLY A 61 -9.28 2.27 -5.84
N ASP A 62 -8.12 2.68 -5.33
CA ASP A 62 -7.83 2.69 -3.89
C ASP A 62 -7.41 4.07 -3.42
N GLY A 63 -8.36 4.76 -2.79
CA GLY A 63 -8.14 6.11 -2.32
C GLY A 63 -7.26 6.20 -1.08
N ASN A 64 -6.75 5.10 -0.51
CA ASN A 64 -5.94 5.08 0.71
C ASN A 64 -4.62 4.30 0.56
N VAL A 65 -4.27 3.88 -0.66
CA VAL A 65 -3.04 3.13 -0.92
C VAL A 65 -1.79 3.95 -0.55
N ALA A 66 -0.85 3.29 0.13
CA ALA A 66 0.46 3.82 0.42
C ALA A 66 1.53 3.35 -0.59
N LEU A 67 2.61 4.12 -0.71
CA LEU A 67 3.82 3.78 -1.45
C LEU A 67 4.92 3.32 -0.50
N TYR A 68 5.66 2.30 -0.92
CA TYR A 68 6.96 1.95 -0.34
C TYR A 68 8.05 2.73 -1.07
N ALA A 69 8.52 3.82 -0.47
CA ALA A 69 9.54 4.66 -1.07
C ALA A 69 10.94 4.32 -0.52
N VAL A 70 11.89 4.08 -1.42
CA VAL A 70 13.30 3.85 -1.11
C VAL A 70 14.11 5.07 -1.50
N ALA A 71 14.97 5.55 -0.61
CA ALA A 71 15.90 6.64 -0.86
C ALA A 71 17.29 6.30 -0.34
N GLU A 72 18.30 7.03 -0.79
CA GLU A 72 19.67 6.97 -0.29
C GLU A 72 20.02 8.25 0.48
N ARG A 73 20.81 8.13 1.55
CA ARG A 73 21.08 9.21 2.51
C ARG A 73 21.64 10.49 1.86
N GLY A 74 22.38 10.38 0.75
CA GLY A 74 22.88 11.50 -0.03
C GLY A 74 21.78 12.48 -0.50
N ALA A 75 20.53 12.01 -0.66
CA ALA A 75 19.39 12.88 -0.96
C ALA A 75 19.15 13.96 0.12
N MET A 76 19.54 13.69 1.38
CA MET A 76 19.45 14.67 2.47
C MET A 76 20.51 15.78 2.41
N SER A 77 21.49 15.66 1.51
CA SER A 77 22.53 16.67 1.26
C SER A 77 22.47 17.24 -0.16
N ASP A 78 21.60 16.70 -1.00
CA ASP A 78 21.46 17.08 -2.39
C ASP A 78 20.87 18.49 -2.52
N THR A 79 21.60 19.36 -3.21
CA THR A 79 21.29 20.79 -3.37
C THR A 79 20.16 21.05 -4.38
N ASP A 80 19.79 20.06 -5.19
CA ASP A 80 18.64 20.17 -6.09
C ASP A 80 17.31 20.20 -5.31
N PHE A 81 17.28 19.59 -4.13
CA PHE A 81 16.19 19.75 -3.17
C PHE A 81 16.30 21.09 -2.43
N THR A 82 15.16 21.66 -2.03
CA THR A 82 15.17 22.80 -1.12
C THR A 82 15.56 22.38 0.30
N SER A 83 15.98 23.33 1.13
CA SER A 83 16.24 23.06 2.56
C SER A 83 15.01 22.48 3.27
N ASN A 84 13.80 22.94 2.94
CA ASN A 84 12.55 22.40 3.51
C ASN A 84 12.32 20.95 3.09
N GLU A 85 12.53 20.61 1.82
CA GLU A 85 12.39 19.24 1.34
C GLU A 85 13.40 18.30 1.99
N ARG A 86 14.66 18.73 2.16
CA ARG A 86 15.66 17.94 2.89
C ARG A 86 15.26 17.71 4.35
N MET A 87 14.63 18.70 5.00
CA MET A 87 14.09 18.54 6.35
C MET A 87 12.93 17.54 6.38
N VAL A 88 12.03 17.57 5.40
CA VAL A 88 10.92 16.61 5.26
C VAL A 88 11.44 15.19 5.02
N LEU A 89 12.42 15.00 4.15
CA LEU A 89 13.07 13.70 3.95
C LEU A 89 13.67 13.14 5.23
N ARG A 90 14.32 13.99 6.04
CA ARG A 90 14.86 13.58 7.34
C ARG A 90 13.75 13.13 8.27
N ARG A 91 12.67 13.91 8.39
CA ARG A 91 11.48 13.55 9.18
C ARG A 91 10.91 12.20 8.74
N TRP A 92 10.60 12.03 7.44
CA TRP A 92 10.08 10.76 6.92
C TRP A 92 10.98 9.56 7.20
N SER A 93 12.30 9.76 7.13
CA SER A 93 13.29 8.72 7.46
C SER A 93 13.29 8.39 8.95
N ASP A 94 13.26 9.38 9.82
CA ASP A 94 13.29 9.20 11.27
C ASP A 94 11.96 8.65 11.82
N ASP A 95 10.84 8.98 11.19
CA ASP A 95 9.52 8.42 11.48
C ASP A 95 9.30 7.03 10.85
N GLY A 96 10.27 6.52 10.10
CA GLY A 96 10.20 5.19 9.48
C GLY A 96 9.17 5.07 8.34
N LEU A 97 8.81 6.19 7.69
CA LEU A 97 7.85 6.22 6.58
C LEU A 97 8.49 5.88 5.22
N ILE A 98 9.79 6.09 5.09
CA ILE A 98 10.58 5.71 3.92
C ILE A 98 11.75 4.82 4.33
N GLU A 99 12.19 3.95 3.42
CA GLU A 99 13.41 3.19 3.62
C GLU A 99 14.62 4.03 3.17
N MET A 100 15.49 4.37 4.14
CA MET A 100 16.68 5.18 3.89
C MET A 100 17.94 4.30 3.90
N LEU A 101 18.57 4.15 2.74
CA LEU A 101 19.83 3.42 2.56
C LEU A 101 21.03 4.23 3.08
N PRO A 102 22.13 3.57 3.50
CA PRO A 102 23.37 4.25 3.83
C PRO A 102 24.01 4.94 2.61
N PRO A 103 24.97 5.86 2.84
CA PRO A 103 25.80 6.46 1.79
C PRO A 103 26.30 5.45 0.75
N GLY A 104 26.03 5.71 -0.53
CA GLY A 104 26.44 4.85 -1.65
C GLY A 104 25.55 3.62 -1.87
N GLY A 105 24.43 3.50 -1.16
CA GLY A 105 23.42 2.49 -1.41
C GLY A 105 22.81 2.59 -2.81
N ARG A 106 22.46 1.46 -3.41
CA ARG A 106 21.87 1.40 -4.76
C ARG A 106 20.35 1.25 -4.67
N THR A 107 19.63 2.37 -4.69
CA THR A 107 18.16 2.41 -4.59
C THR A 107 17.46 1.52 -5.61
N ALA A 108 17.85 1.58 -6.89
CA ALA A 108 17.26 0.73 -7.94
C ALA A 108 17.48 -0.78 -7.73
N ALA A 109 18.61 -1.18 -7.13
CA ALA A 109 18.82 -2.58 -6.76
C ALA A 109 17.89 -2.97 -5.59
N ARG A 110 17.79 -2.09 -4.60
CA ARG A 110 16.95 -2.31 -3.44
C ARG A 110 15.45 -2.35 -3.75
N VAL A 111 14.95 -1.46 -4.61
CA VAL A 111 13.55 -1.47 -5.07
C VAL A 111 13.18 -2.82 -5.67
N ARG A 112 14.06 -3.38 -6.53
CA ARG A 112 13.86 -4.71 -7.13
C ARG A 112 13.93 -5.83 -6.10
N GLU A 113 14.82 -5.73 -5.11
CA GLU A 113 14.90 -6.69 -4.02
C GLU A 113 13.62 -6.67 -3.17
N VAL A 114 13.14 -5.50 -2.74
CA VAL A 114 11.89 -5.36 -1.98
C VAL A 114 10.72 -5.95 -2.78
N ALA A 115 10.59 -5.63 -4.06
CA ALA A 115 9.57 -6.19 -4.94
C ALA A 115 9.69 -7.73 -5.04
N GLY A 116 10.91 -8.25 -5.19
CA GLY A 116 11.16 -9.70 -5.24
C GLY A 116 10.81 -10.42 -3.93
N LEU A 117 11.04 -9.79 -2.77
CA LEU A 117 10.73 -10.38 -1.48
C LEU A 117 9.24 -10.33 -1.15
N THR A 118 8.53 -9.30 -1.61
CA THR A 118 7.15 -9.00 -1.19
C THR A 118 6.11 -9.39 -2.24
N GLY A 119 6.50 -9.50 -3.52
CA GLY A 119 5.60 -9.64 -4.65
C GLY A 119 4.92 -8.32 -5.07
N LEU A 120 5.27 -7.19 -4.43
CA LEU A 120 4.74 -5.88 -4.78
C LEU A 120 5.22 -5.43 -6.16
N PRO A 121 4.40 -4.68 -6.92
CA PRO A 121 4.82 -4.12 -8.18
C PRO A 121 5.89 -3.04 -8.00
N VAL A 122 6.84 -3.00 -8.94
CA VAL A 122 7.76 -1.85 -9.06
C VAL A 122 7.06 -0.76 -9.85
N ILE A 123 7.10 0.48 -9.35
CA ILE A 123 6.63 1.67 -10.05
C ILE A 123 7.86 2.45 -10.49
N THR A 124 8.00 2.68 -11.79
CA THR A 124 9.20 3.33 -12.35
C THR A 124 8.89 3.97 -13.70
N ARG A 125 9.72 4.91 -14.10
CA ARG A 125 9.70 5.48 -15.46
C ARG A 125 10.50 4.63 -16.44
N THR A 126 11.48 3.90 -15.93
CA THR A 126 12.44 3.17 -16.75
C THR A 126 12.02 1.71 -16.92
N PRO A 127 11.92 1.18 -18.15
CA PRO A 127 11.66 -0.23 -18.35
C PRO A 127 12.64 -1.12 -17.59
N LEU A 128 12.12 -2.17 -16.95
CA LEU A 128 12.90 -3.16 -16.20
C LEU A 128 12.83 -4.54 -16.89
N PRO A 129 13.52 -4.72 -18.03
CA PRO A 129 13.51 -5.99 -18.74
C PRO A 129 14.06 -7.11 -17.84
N GLY A 130 13.38 -8.26 -17.86
CA GLY A 130 13.78 -9.43 -17.07
C GLY A 130 13.42 -9.37 -15.58
N HIS A 131 12.75 -8.31 -15.10
CA HIS A 131 12.20 -8.33 -13.75
C HIS A 131 11.06 -9.36 -13.67
N PRO A 132 11.08 -10.29 -12.70
CA PRO A 132 10.11 -11.39 -12.65
C PRO A 132 8.71 -10.97 -12.15
N GLY A 133 8.59 -9.81 -11.50
CA GLY A 133 7.36 -9.31 -10.92
C GLY A 133 6.61 -8.29 -11.80
N PRO A 134 5.43 -7.84 -11.35
CA PRO A 134 4.69 -6.79 -12.03
C PRO A 134 5.45 -5.46 -12.00
N VAL A 135 5.43 -4.73 -13.11
CA VAL A 135 6.03 -3.40 -13.24
C VAL A 135 4.97 -2.43 -13.76
N TYR A 136 4.73 -1.35 -13.03
CA TYR A 136 3.96 -0.23 -13.53
C TYR A 136 4.90 0.81 -14.11
N LEU A 137 4.79 1.02 -15.41
CA LEU A 137 5.46 2.11 -16.10
C LEU A 137 4.58 3.35 -15.99
N THR A 138 5.18 4.46 -15.58
CA THR A 138 4.47 5.73 -15.62
C THR A 138 4.39 6.23 -17.06
N THR A 139 3.19 6.51 -17.52
CA THR A 139 2.92 7.13 -18.82
C THR A 139 2.27 8.49 -18.62
N GLY A 140 2.29 9.34 -19.65
CA GLY A 140 1.68 10.66 -19.63
C GLY A 140 2.68 11.80 -19.41
N ALA A 141 2.18 13.02 -19.63
CA ALA A 141 2.90 14.27 -19.50
C ALA A 141 2.25 15.14 -18.41
N ALA A 142 2.70 16.39 -18.30
CA ALA A 142 2.26 17.33 -17.29
C ALA A 142 0.72 17.38 -17.12
N GLY A 143 0.25 17.11 -15.90
CA GLY A 143 -1.16 17.18 -15.51
C GLY A 143 -1.94 15.87 -15.52
N GLY A 144 -1.35 14.76 -15.99
CA GLY A 144 -2.06 13.48 -16.07
C GLY A 144 -1.14 12.28 -16.15
N MET A 145 -0.44 11.97 -15.06
CA MET A 145 0.34 10.73 -14.96
C MET A 145 -0.59 9.53 -14.76
N GLU A 146 -0.34 8.50 -15.56
CA GLU A 146 -1.03 7.22 -15.52
C GLU A 146 -0.03 6.08 -15.28
N LEU A 147 -0.53 4.94 -14.82
CA LEU A 147 0.26 3.72 -14.69
C LEU A 147 -0.19 2.72 -15.74
N ALA A 148 0.74 2.27 -16.57
CA ALA A 148 0.55 1.16 -17.47
C ALA A 148 1.25 -0.08 -16.92
N LEU A 149 0.54 -1.20 -16.80
CA LEU A 149 1.17 -2.47 -16.45
C LEU A 149 2.06 -2.91 -17.64
N ALA A 150 3.36 -3.01 -17.40
CA ALA A 150 4.28 -3.55 -18.40
C ALA A 150 3.95 -5.02 -18.66
N PRO A 151 4.16 -5.52 -19.90
CA PRO A 151 4.07 -6.94 -20.19
C PRO A 151 4.99 -7.73 -19.25
N SER A 152 4.42 -8.50 -18.32
CA SER A 152 5.20 -9.36 -17.42
C SER A 152 5.43 -10.71 -18.09
N THR A 153 6.63 -11.26 -17.90
CA THR A 153 7.01 -12.58 -18.44
C THR A 153 6.81 -13.71 -17.42
N GLY A 154 6.31 -13.40 -16.22
CA GLY A 154 6.21 -14.35 -15.11
C GLY A 154 5.06 -14.07 -14.15
N SER A 155 4.80 -15.05 -13.29
CA SER A 155 3.88 -14.95 -12.15
C SER A 155 4.45 -14.06 -11.05
N SER A 156 3.61 -13.30 -10.34
CA SER A 156 4.03 -12.54 -9.17
C SER A 156 4.83 -13.41 -8.19
N PRO A 157 6.02 -12.97 -7.74
CA PRO A 157 6.83 -13.73 -6.80
C PRO A 157 6.04 -14.08 -5.54
N ARG A 158 6.20 -15.32 -5.05
CA ARG A 158 5.70 -15.67 -3.72
C ARG A 158 6.50 -14.90 -2.67
N PRO A 159 5.86 -14.39 -1.60
CA PRO A 159 6.57 -13.72 -0.52
C PRO A 159 7.71 -14.59 0.04
N HIS A 160 8.88 -13.99 0.20
CA HIS A 160 10.06 -14.70 0.66
C HIS A 160 9.93 -15.07 2.15
N PRO A 161 10.36 -16.27 2.59
CA PRO A 161 10.21 -16.72 3.99
C PRO A 161 10.81 -15.78 5.05
N VAL A 162 11.78 -14.93 4.67
CA VAL A 162 12.36 -13.89 5.54
C VAL A 162 11.29 -12.95 6.13
N LEU A 163 10.18 -12.74 5.43
CA LEU A 163 9.07 -11.88 5.88
C LEU A 163 8.22 -12.53 6.97
N GLY A 164 8.32 -13.86 7.14
CA GLY A 164 7.64 -14.62 8.20
C GLY A 164 8.35 -14.55 9.55
N ARG A 165 9.32 -13.65 9.71
CA ARG A 165 10.12 -13.46 10.93
C ARG A 165 10.07 -12.00 11.35
N PHE A 166 10.11 -11.77 12.66
CA PHE A 166 10.46 -10.47 13.19
C PHE A 166 11.97 -10.34 13.27
N TRP A 167 12.47 -9.17 12.92
CA TRP A 167 13.89 -8.84 12.92
C TRP A 167 14.18 -7.69 13.87
N ARG A 168 15.39 -7.65 14.42
CA ARG A 168 15.86 -6.56 15.27
C ARG A 168 17.23 -6.08 14.83
N CYS A 169 17.38 -4.77 14.73
CA CYS A 169 18.67 -4.14 14.50
C CYS A 169 19.41 -3.97 15.84
N PRO A 170 20.73 -4.20 15.89
CA PRO A 170 21.53 -3.88 17.07
C PRO A 170 21.48 -2.40 17.47
N ALA A 171 21.29 -1.49 16.50
CA ALA A 171 21.06 -0.07 16.77
C ALA A 171 19.66 0.13 17.38
N ALA A 172 19.63 0.50 18.67
CA ALA A 172 18.40 0.55 19.47
C ALA A 172 17.40 1.61 18.98
N ASP A 173 17.92 2.70 18.41
CA ASP A 173 17.22 3.86 17.85
C ASP A 173 16.84 3.67 16.37
N CYS A 174 17.03 2.48 15.80
CA CYS A 174 16.57 2.19 14.45
C CYS A 174 15.04 2.34 14.37
N PRO A 175 14.50 3.23 13.51
CA PRO A 175 13.06 3.51 13.53
C PRO A 175 12.20 2.36 13.00
N THR A 176 12.79 1.43 12.25
CA THR A 176 12.07 0.33 11.59
C THR A 176 12.38 -1.06 12.16
N PHE A 177 13.56 -1.24 12.78
CA PHE A 177 14.01 -2.51 13.37
C PHE A 177 14.50 -2.38 14.82
N GLY A 178 14.37 -1.20 15.43
CA GLY A 178 14.82 -0.95 16.81
C GLY A 178 13.94 -1.64 17.85
N ARG A 179 14.20 -1.36 19.14
CA ARG A 179 13.42 -1.94 20.23
C ARG A 179 12.00 -1.36 20.32
N GLN A 180 11.87 -0.10 19.94
CA GLN A 180 10.61 0.63 19.84
C GLN A 180 10.58 1.26 18.45
N PRO A 181 10.11 0.52 17.43
CA PRO A 181 9.90 1.09 16.12
C PRO A 181 8.98 2.31 16.22
N ALA A 182 9.11 3.24 15.28
CA ALA A 182 8.23 4.39 15.19
C ALA A 182 6.76 3.92 15.19
N ALA A 183 5.89 4.63 15.89
CA ALA A 183 4.50 4.21 16.07
C ALA A 183 3.80 4.05 14.71
N GLY A 184 3.27 2.86 14.43
CA GLY A 184 2.62 2.57 13.15
C GLY A 184 3.58 2.27 11.99
N ALA A 185 4.89 2.36 12.18
CA ALA A 185 5.85 1.85 11.22
C ALA A 185 5.81 0.32 11.27
N GLY A 186 5.30 -0.31 10.21
CA GLY A 186 5.49 -1.75 10.04
C GLY A 186 6.97 -2.07 9.80
N GLN A 187 7.31 -3.36 9.83
CA GLN A 187 8.69 -3.78 9.62
C GLN A 187 8.96 -4.01 8.12
N PRO A 188 9.89 -3.26 7.51
CA PRO A 188 10.28 -3.48 6.13
C PRO A 188 10.96 -4.83 5.94
N PRO A 189 11.05 -5.33 4.69
CA PRO A 189 11.90 -6.47 4.38
C PRO A 189 13.36 -6.19 4.78
N PRO A 190 14.10 -7.16 5.34
CA PRO A 190 15.55 -7.07 5.42
C PRO A 190 16.20 -6.90 4.03
N ALA A 191 17.43 -6.38 4.00
CA ALA A 191 18.31 -6.52 2.84
C ALA A 191 18.98 -7.90 2.85
N LEU A 192 19.08 -8.55 1.69
CA LEU A 192 19.60 -9.90 1.48
C LEU A 192 20.65 -9.97 0.34
N PRO A 193 21.66 -9.08 0.28
CA PRO A 193 22.64 -9.07 -0.81
C PRO A 193 23.42 -10.40 -0.96
N SER A 194 23.50 -11.19 0.11
CA SER A 194 24.14 -12.52 0.16
C SER A 194 23.27 -13.57 0.87
N GLY A 195 21.96 -13.33 0.97
CA GLY A 195 21.02 -14.19 1.70
C GLY A 195 21.02 -14.00 3.22
N ALA A 196 21.98 -13.27 3.80
CA ALA A 196 21.98 -12.91 5.22
C ALA A 196 21.12 -11.64 5.46
N PRO A 197 20.15 -11.65 6.41
CA PRO A 197 19.34 -10.49 6.75
C PRO A 197 20.14 -9.33 7.35
N LEU A 198 20.18 -8.20 6.63
CA LEU A 198 20.81 -6.96 7.06
C LEU A 198 19.77 -5.84 7.22
N CYS A 199 20.05 -4.91 8.14
CA CYS A 199 19.29 -3.69 8.29
C CYS A 199 19.56 -2.79 7.07
N PRO A 200 18.56 -2.44 6.26
CA PRO A 200 18.77 -1.61 5.07
C PRO A 200 19.28 -0.19 5.42
N ARG A 201 19.03 0.31 6.64
CA ARG A 201 19.47 1.63 7.10
C ARG A 201 20.89 1.66 7.63
N HIS A 202 21.28 0.63 8.40
CA HIS A 202 22.56 0.60 9.12
C HIS A 202 23.59 -0.34 8.50
N GLY A 203 23.18 -1.25 7.61
CA GLY A 203 24.03 -2.31 7.08
C GLY A 203 24.34 -3.44 8.09
N GLU A 204 23.92 -3.28 9.34
CA GLU A 204 24.14 -4.24 10.41
C GLU A 204 23.34 -5.53 10.23
N ARG A 205 23.91 -6.66 10.66
CA ARG A 205 23.21 -7.95 10.66
C ARG A 205 22.01 -7.88 11.61
N LEU A 206 20.84 -8.29 11.10
CA LEU A 206 19.63 -8.36 11.91
C LEU A 206 19.62 -9.61 12.79
N ILE A 207 19.10 -9.44 14.00
CA ILE A 207 18.83 -10.50 14.96
C ILE A 207 17.42 -11.02 14.70
N ASP A 208 17.28 -12.33 14.55
CA ASP A 208 15.96 -12.97 14.46
C ASP A 208 15.26 -12.89 15.82
N ALA A 209 14.11 -12.22 15.86
CA ALA A 209 13.30 -12.00 17.06
C ALA A 209 12.08 -12.94 17.14
N GLY A 210 12.05 -13.98 16.31
CA GLY A 210 11.01 -15.01 16.32
C GLY A 210 10.06 -14.94 15.11
N PRO A 211 9.07 -15.84 15.06
CA PRO A 211 8.11 -15.89 13.96
C PRO A 211 7.19 -14.67 13.98
N ARG A 212 6.89 -14.13 12.79
CA ARG A 212 5.82 -13.16 12.58
C ARG A 212 4.53 -13.93 12.30
N PRO A 213 3.40 -13.60 12.98
CA PRO A 213 2.12 -14.20 12.66
C PRO A 213 1.81 -14.03 11.17
N PRO A 214 1.29 -15.08 10.50
CA PRO A 214 0.79 -14.93 9.14
C PRO A 214 -0.17 -13.76 9.05
N ALA A 215 -0.06 -13.00 7.97
CA ALA A 215 -0.86 -11.82 7.74
C ALA A 215 -1.18 -11.67 6.25
N MET A 216 -2.34 -11.08 5.99
CA MET A 216 -2.84 -10.80 4.65
C MET A 216 -3.55 -9.46 4.65
N THR A 217 -3.41 -8.69 3.58
CA THR A 217 -4.09 -7.40 3.46
C THR A 217 -5.48 -7.59 2.88
N MET A 218 -6.49 -7.17 3.63
CA MET A 218 -7.88 -7.14 3.21
C MET A 218 -8.28 -5.73 2.80
N ALA A 219 -9.28 -5.63 1.93
CA ALA A 219 -9.85 -4.37 1.46
C ALA A 219 -11.37 -4.40 1.54
N VAL A 220 -11.96 -3.33 2.07
CA VAL A 220 -13.40 -3.05 1.95
C VAL A 220 -13.62 -2.17 0.72
N ARG A 221 -14.48 -2.61 -0.19
CA ARG A 221 -14.87 -1.88 -1.39
C ARG A 221 -16.33 -1.45 -1.29
N ILE A 222 -16.61 -0.20 -1.65
CA ILE A 222 -17.95 0.35 -1.73
C ILE A 222 -18.10 0.98 -3.11
N LYS A 223 -19.01 0.43 -3.92
CA LYS A 223 -19.21 0.85 -5.33
C LYS A 223 -17.90 0.74 -6.13
N GLY A 224 -17.17 -0.35 -5.91
CA GLY A 224 -15.85 -0.62 -6.50
C GLY A 224 -14.67 0.07 -5.80
N ILE A 225 -14.88 1.21 -5.13
CA ILE A 225 -13.77 1.99 -4.55
C ILE A 225 -13.32 1.36 -3.23
N VAL A 226 -12.01 1.10 -3.06
CA VAL A 226 -11.45 0.69 -1.77
C VAL A 226 -11.55 1.86 -0.78
N ARG A 227 -12.32 1.66 0.29
CA ARG A 227 -12.52 2.64 1.36
C ARG A 227 -11.64 2.37 2.58
N ALA A 228 -11.31 1.11 2.84
CA ALA A 228 -10.43 0.74 3.94
C ALA A 228 -9.52 -0.43 3.54
N ARG A 229 -8.26 -0.37 3.97
CA ARG A 229 -7.33 -1.49 3.98
C ARG A 229 -6.99 -1.84 5.41
N PHE A 230 -6.81 -3.12 5.69
CA PHE A 230 -6.39 -3.56 7.01
C PHE A 230 -5.65 -4.91 6.94
N PRO A 231 -4.64 -5.12 7.79
CA PRO A 231 -4.02 -6.43 7.93
C PRO A 231 -4.95 -7.37 8.71
N LEU A 232 -5.27 -8.51 8.13
CA LEU A 232 -5.84 -9.65 8.82
C LEU A 232 -4.69 -10.56 9.26
N THR A 233 -4.54 -10.77 10.56
CA THR A 233 -3.45 -11.59 11.13
C THR A 233 -4.03 -12.81 11.84
N ALA A 234 -3.25 -13.89 11.93
CA ALA A 234 -3.66 -15.06 12.70
C ALA A 234 -3.81 -14.80 14.22
N ALA A 235 -3.33 -13.65 14.72
CA ALA A 235 -3.37 -13.31 16.13
C ALA A 235 -4.75 -12.83 16.61
N ARG A 236 -5.54 -12.20 15.73
CA ARG A 236 -6.86 -11.68 16.12
C ARG A 236 -7.86 -11.65 14.96
N PRO A 237 -9.14 -11.96 15.25
CA PRO A 237 -10.24 -11.74 14.32
C PRO A 237 -10.44 -10.24 14.06
N VAL A 238 -10.99 -9.92 12.89
CA VAL A 238 -11.41 -8.56 12.53
C VAL A 238 -12.89 -8.56 12.19
N VAL A 239 -13.65 -7.68 12.82
CA VAL A 239 -15.07 -7.47 12.53
C VAL A 239 -15.21 -6.29 11.58
N VAL A 240 -15.97 -6.46 10.50
CA VAL A 240 -16.31 -5.41 9.54
C VAL A 240 -17.81 -5.15 9.62
N GLY A 241 -18.19 -3.88 9.65
CA GLY A 241 -19.59 -3.49 9.64
C GLY A 241 -19.77 -1.98 9.73
N ARG A 242 -21.02 -1.55 9.83
CA ARG A 242 -21.36 -0.12 9.83
C ARG A 242 -20.68 0.63 10.97
N ALA A 243 -20.61 0.03 12.16
CA ALA A 243 -19.99 0.58 13.36
C ALA A 243 -19.74 -0.55 14.39
N PRO A 244 -18.69 -1.37 14.20
CA PRO A 244 -18.37 -2.45 15.11
C PRO A 244 -17.99 -1.92 16.50
N ASP A 245 -18.37 -2.65 17.55
CA ASP A 245 -18.06 -2.27 18.94
C ASP A 245 -16.71 -2.85 19.40
N GLU A 246 -16.17 -3.83 18.66
CA GLU A 246 -14.93 -4.51 19.00
C GLU A 246 -13.67 -3.66 18.70
N PRO A 247 -12.65 -3.69 19.58
CA PRO A 247 -11.38 -3.03 19.33
C PRO A 247 -10.71 -3.52 18.05
N GLY A 248 -10.41 -2.60 17.13
CA GLY A 248 -9.82 -2.93 15.83
C GLY A 248 -10.83 -3.37 14.77
N GLY A 249 -12.13 -3.24 15.04
CA GLY A 249 -13.17 -3.38 14.02
C GLY A 249 -13.06 -2.33 12.92
N ILE A 250 -13.48 -2.69 11.72
CA ILE A 250 -13.43 -1.83 10.53
C ILE A 250 -14.80 -1.20 10.34
N THR A 251 -14.90 0.07 10.72
CA THR A 251 -16.10 0.91 10.59
C THR A 251 -16.24 1.40 9.16
N ILE A 252 -17.36 1.06 8.51
CA ILE A 252 -17.64 1.51 7.12
C ILE A 252 -18.81 2.49 7.00
N GLY A 253 -19.53 2.76 8.10
CA GLY A 253 -20.78 3.54 8.07
C GLY A 253 -20.67 4.93 7.45
N ASN A 254 -19.51 5.59 7.57
CA ASN A 254 -19.28 6.93 7.02
C ASN A 254 -19.23 6.97 5.47
N TRP A 255 -19.17 5.81 4.81
CA TRP A 255 -19.11 5.71 3.34
C TRP A 255 -20.37 5.08 2.73
N LEU A 256 -21.33 4.68 3.56
CA LEU A 256 -22.58 4.07 3.11
C LEU A 256 -23.61 5.16 2.80
N ASP A 257 -24.45 4.92 1.80
CA ASP A 257 -25.67 5.72 1.59
C ASP A 257 -26.78 5.29 2.57
N ASP A 258 -27.90 6.02 2.58
CA ASP A 258 -29.01 5.79 3.54
C ASP A 258 -29.64 4.40 3.43
N GLU A 259 -29.65 3.83 2.23
CA GLU A 259 -30.16 2.47 2.01
C GLU A 259 -29.18 1.44 2.57
N SER A 260 -27.92 1.48 2.14
CA SER A 260 -26.87 0.59 2.62
C SER A 260 -26.71 0.69 4.13
N THR A 261 -26.82 1.89 4.71
CA THR A 261 -26.74 2.15 6.15
C THR A 261 -27.81 1.41 6.97
N ARG A 262 -29.01 1.22 6.40
CA ARG A 262 -30.10 0.47 7.04
C ARG A 262 -29.95 -1.04 6.90
N ARG A 263 -29.22 -1.50 5.88
CA ARG A 263 -29.04 -2.92 5.54
C ARG A 263 -27.76 -3.50 6.12
N VAL A 264 -26.71 -2.70 6.29
CA VAL A 264 -25.45 -3.14 6.88
C VAL A 264 -25.52 -3.06 8.42
N SER A 265 -25.49 -4.21 9.09
CA SER A 265 -25.40 -4.32 10.55
C SER A 265 -24.18 -3.62 11.14
N ARG A 266 -24.25 -3.23 12.43
CA ARG A 266 -23.14 -2.61 13.19
C ARG A 266 -21.86 -3.46 13.11
N SER A 267 -21.98 -4.73 13.49
CA SER A 267 -21.06 -5.81 13.20
C SER A 267 -21.74 -6.70 12.16
N HIS A 268 -21.10 -6.90 11.00
CA HIS A 268 -21.73 -7.58 9.87
C HIS A 268 -21.06 -8.90 9.56
N VAL A 269 -19.75 -8.87 9.32
CA VAL A 269 -18.97 -10.09 9.10
C VAL A 269 -17.73 -10.09 9.98
N ARG A 270 -17.34 -11.28 10.41
CA ARG A 270 -16.12 -11.53 11.15
C ARG A 270 -15.15 -12.31 10.27
N LEU A 271 -13.92 -11.83 10.19
CA LEU A 271 -12.83 -12.42 9.41
C LEU A 271 -11.76 -12.98 10.35
N GLU A 272 -11.28 -14.17 10.04
CA GLU A 272 -10.20 -14.85 10.76
C GLU A 272 -9.19 -15.43 9.77
N LEU A 273 -7.90 -15.38 10.10
CA LEU A 273 -6.86 -16.06 9.35
C LEU A 273 -6.43 -17.31 10.11
N ARG A 274 -6.72 -18.50 9.56
CA ARG A 274 -6.33 -19.79 10.13
C ARG A 274 -5.70 -20.65 9.06
N ASP A 275 -4.52 -21.21 9.34
CA ASP A 275 -3.78 -22.08 8.41
C ASP A 275 -3.58 -21.48 7.01
N GLY A 276 -3.41 -20.15 6.94
CA GLY A 276 -3.25 -19.43 5.68
C GLY A 276 -4.54 -19.19 4.89
N MET A 277 -5.69 -19.65 5.40
CA MET A 277 -7.01 -19.44 4.82
C MET A 277 -7.78 -18.35 5.56
N VAL A 278 -8.51 -17.53 4.81
CA VAL A 278 -9.44 -16.56 5.38
C VAL A 278 -10.76 -17.27 5.63
N LEU A 279 -11.19 -17.28 6.89
CA LEU A 279 -12.51 -17.71 7.31
C LEU A 279 -13.41 -16.49 7.49
N VAL A 280 -14.61 -16.56 6.95
CA VAL A 280 -15.67 -15.56 7.14
C VAL A 280 -16.82 -16.17 7.92
N THR A 281 -17.34 -15.41 8.89
CA THR A 281 -18.58 -15.73 9.61
C THR A 281 -19.54 -14.57 9.50
N ASP A 282 -20.76 -14.83 9.04
CA ASP A 282 -21.85 -13.85 9.08
C ASP A 282 -22.35 -13.69 10.52
N VAL A 283 -22.29 -12.46 11.04
CA VAL A 283 -22.80 -12.08 12.36
C VAL A 283 -23.95 -11.07 12.26
N SER A 284 -24.35 -10.73 11.04
CA SER A 284 -25.33 -9.69 10.71
C SER A 284 -26.77 -10.11 11.00
N THR A 285 -27.69 -9.16 10.81
CA THR A 285 -29.14 -9.40 10.87
C THR A 285 -29.73 -9.69 9.49
N ASN A 286 -29.14 -9.12 8.43
CA ASN A 286 -29.71 -9.13 7.07
C ASN A 286 -29.06 -10.15 6.13
N GLY A 287 -28.10 -10.94 6.64
CA GLY A 287 -27.36 -11.93 5.87
C GLY A 287 -26.17 -11.33 5.13
N ALA A 288 -25.21 -12.20 4.81
CA ALA A 288 -24.08 -11.91 3.93
C ALA A 288 -23.86 -13.10 2.97
N ALA A 289 -23.23 -12.84 1.84
CA ALA A 289 -22.94 -13.88 0.84
C ALA A 289 -21.46 -13.88 0.47
N VAL A 290 -20.95 -15.04 0.06
CA VAL A 290 -19.64 -15.15 -0.60
C VAL A 290 -19.85 -15.12 -2.11
N LEU A 291 -19.25 -14.14 -2.76
CA LEU A 291 -19.09 -14.04 -4.20
C LEU A 291 -17.89 -14.90 -4.61
N ALA A 292 -18.14 -16.18 -4.85
CA ALA A 292 -17.07 -17.16 -5.13
C ALA A 292 -16.53 -17.02 -6.56
N ARG A 293 -15.21 -16.97 -6.72
CA ARG A 293 -14.53 -16.74 -8.02
C ARG A 293 -13.35 -17.69 -8.22
N THR A 294 -13.11 -18.06 -9.48
CA THR A 294 -11.92 -18.81 -9.90
C THR A 294 -10.84 -17.90 -10.52
N GLY A 295 -11.12 -16.61 -10.69
CA GLY A 295 -10.17 -15.63 -11.21
C GLY A 295 -10.79 -14.22 -11.33
N SER A 296 -9.94 -13.22 -11.58
CA SER A 296 -10.32 -11.79 -11.60
C SER A 296 -11.43 -11.44 -12.60
N SER A 297 -11.45 -12.08 -13.78
CA SER A 297 -12.39 -11.82 -14.87
C SER A 297 -13.58 -12.76 -14.93
N VAL A 298 -13.66 -13.73 -14.02
CA VAL A 298 -14.76 -14.71 -13.99
C VAL A 298 -15.92 -14.14 -13.18
N PRO A 299 -17.17 -14.15 -13.72
CA PRO A 299 -18.35 -13.76 -12.96
C PRO A 299 -18.47 -14.57 -11.66
N PRO A 300 -18.85 -13.94 -10.54
CA PRO A 300 -18.92 -14.66 -9.28
C PRO A 300 -20.14 -15.58 -9.26
N ARG A 301 -20.02 -16.69 -8.53
CA ARG A 301 -21.17 -17.46 -8.06
C ARG A 301 -21.48 -17.04 -6.63
N GLU A 302 -22.68 -16.55 -6.41
CA GLU A 302 -23.14 -16.21 -5.07
C GLU A 302 -23.38 -17.49 -4.25
N VAL A 303 -22.88 -17.48 -3.01
CA VAL A 303 -23.10 -18.55 -2.05
C VAL A 303 -23.38 -17.95 -0.68
N ASP A 304 -24.62 -18.05 -0.25
CA ASP A 304 -25.08 -17.56 1.04
C ASP A 304 -24.23 -18.10 2.20
N LEU A 305 -24.07 -17.24 3.22
CA LEU A 305 -23.50 -17.63 4.51
C LEU A 305 -24.63 -17.99 5.47
N HIS A 306 -24.46 -19.11 6.17
CA HIS A 306 -25.29 -19.42 7.33
C HIS A 306 -24.76 -18.61 8.52
N ARG A 307 -25.65 -17.89 9.19
CA ARG A 307 -25.29 -17.03 10.32
C ARG A 307 -24.60 -17.82 11.41
N GLY A 308 -23.44 -17.33 11.86
CA GLY A 308 -22.63 -17.96 12.90
C GLY A 308 -21.74 -19.12 12.44
N GLU A 309 -21.89 -19.60 11.21
CA GLU A 309 -21.06 -20.68 10.67
C GLU A 309 -19.85 -20.12 9.91
N PRO A 310 -18.61 -20.51 10.28
CA PRO A 310 -17.42 -20.09 9.54
C PRO A 310 -17.32 -20.80 8.20
N LYS A 311 -16.96 -20.05 7.16
CA LYS A 311 -16.72 -20.56 5.81
C LYS A 311 -15.37 -20.10 5.30
N ALA A 312 -14.62 -21.00 4.68
CA ALA A 312 -13.37 -20.65 4.03
C ALA A 312 -13.62 -19.89 2.72
N MET A 313 -12.87 -18.80 2.52
CA MET A 313 -12.83 -18.05 1.29
C MET A 313 -11.73 -18.60 0.37
N GLY A 314 -12.05 -18.71 -0.92
CA GLY A 314 -11.06 -18.88 -1.98
C GLY A 314 -10.18 -17.63 -2.17
N GLU A 315 -9.11 -17.78 -2.95
CA GLU A 315 -8.13 -16.71 -3.20
C GLU A 315 -8.74 -15.47 -3.87
N TRP A 316 -9.75 -15.66 -4.72
CA TRP A 316 -10.41 -14.58 -5.47
C TRP A 316 -11.80 -14.22 -4.93
N ASP A 317 -12.22 -14.87 -3.84
CA ASP A 317 -13.56 -14.67 -3.31
C ASP A 317 -13.69 -13.29 -2.64
N GLU A 318 -14.90 -12.76 -2.70
CA GLU A 318 -15.31 -11.57 -1.96
C GLU A 318 -16.50 -11.91 -1.08
N VAL A 319 -16.64 -11.22 0.04
CA VAL A 319 -17.81 -11.31 0.91
C VAL A 319 -18.64 -10.07 0.66
N GLU A 320 -19.89 -10.25 0.22
CA GLU A 320 -20.84 -9.16 0.03
C GLU A 320 -21.70 -9.01 1.30
N LEU A 321 -21.65 -7.81 1.89
CA LEU A 321 -22.47 -7.43 3.06
C LEU A 321 -23.82 -6.85 2.62
N TYR A 322 -23.84 -6.25 1.44
CA TYR A 322 -24.98 -5.63 0.75
C TYR A 322 -24.50 -5.33 -0.69
N PRO A 323 -25.37 -5.27 -1.71
CA PRO A 323 -24.95 -5.00 -3.09
C PRO A 323 -23.93 -3.88 -3.20
N GLU A 324 -22.81 -4.17 -3.86
CA GLU A 324 -21.65 -3.26 -4.04
C GLU A 324 -20.87 -2.89 -2.78
N VAL A 325 -21.15 -3.52 -1.63
CA VAL A 325 -20.39 -3.41 -0.37
C VAL A 325 -19.69 -4.73 -0.09
N THR A 326 -18.43 -4.83 -0.51
CA THR A 326 -17.68 -6.09 -0.49
C THR A 326 -16.42 -6.01 0.36
N VAL A 327 -15.99 -7.16 0.88
CA VAL A 327 -14.70 -7.34 1.54
C VAL A 327 -13.96 -8.50 0.91
N GLY A 328 -12.71 -8.30 0.54
CA GLY A 328 -11.89 -9.35 -0.07
C GLY A 328 -10.41 -9.03 0.06
N ARG A 329 -9.58 -9.85 -0.56
CA ARG A 329 -8.13 -9.62 -0.58
C ARG A 329 -7.79 -8.34 -1.34
N ALA A 330 -6.86 -7.56 -0.81
CA ALA A 330 -6.43 -6.31 -1.43
C ALA A 330 -5.61 -6.56 -2.72
N ASP A 331 -4.84 -7.65 -2.76
CA ASP A 331 -3.97 -8.06 -3.87
C ASP A 331 -4.70 -8.85 -4.98
N ARG A 332 -6.02 -9.03 -4.84
CA ARG A 332 -6.87 -9.78 -5.78
C ARG A 332 -8.16 -9.00 -6.10
N PRO A 333 -8.06 -7.81 -6.70
CA PRO A 333 -9.26 -7.06 -7.07
C PRO A 333 -10.03 -7.78 -8.19
N PRO A 334 -11.38 -7.73 -8.18
CA PRO A 334 -12.15 -8.19 -9.33
C PRO A 334 -11.97 -7.23 -10.52
N ALA A 335 -12.09 -7.72 -11.75
CA ALA A 335 -11.87 -6.91 -12.95
C ALA A 335 -12.87 -5.76 -13.12
N SER A 336 -14.04 -5.81 -12.45
CA SER A 336 -15.14 -4.84 -12.60
C SER A 336 -15.03 -3.60 -11.70
N VAL A 337 -13.93 -3.40 -10.97
CA VAL A 337 -13.74 -2.27 -10.01
C VAL A 337 -13.77 -0.88 -10.69
N ALA A 338 -13.53 -0.79 -11.99
CA ALA A 338 -13.38 0.48 -12.71
C ALA A 338 -14.67 1.30 -12.94
N LYS A 339 -15.82 0.95 -12.35
CA LYS A 339 -17.06 1.75 -12.47
C LYS A 339 -17.29 2.75 -11.33
N GLY A 340 -16.51 2.68 -10.25
CA GLY A 340 -16.54 3.66 -9.17
C GLY A 340 -15.84 4.97 -9.56
N GLY A 341 -16.34 6.11 -9.09
CA GLY A 341 -15.71 7.41 -9.30
C GLY A 341 -14.24 7.46 -8.84
N ALA A 342 -13.46 8.40 -9.37
CA ALA A 342 -12.03 8.51 -9.08
C ALA A 342 -11.78 8.78 -7.57
N PRO A 343 -10.74 8.16 -6.97
CA PRO A 343 -10.37 8.46 -5.58
C PRO A 343 -9.94 9.92 -5.40
N ASN A 344 -10.07 10.44 -4.17
CA ASN A 344 -9.63 11.79 -3.83
C ASN A 344 -8.12 11.94 -4.06
N SER A 345 -7.73 12.97 -4.82
CA SER A 345 -6.34 13.27 -5.14
C SER A 345 -5.61 13.86 -3.94
N VAL A 346 -4.41 13.36 -3.64
CA VAL A 346 -3.51 13.96 -2.63
C VAL A 346 -2.93 15.30 -3.11
N MET A 347 -2.97 15.53 -4.43
CA MET A 347 -2.50 16.75 -5.08
C MET A 347 -3.58 17.82 -5.21
N ALA A 348 -4.81 17.59 -4.73
CA ALA A 348 -5.91 18.56 -4.81
C ALA A 348 -5.58 19.91 -4.12
N ASP A 349 -4.75 19.88 -3.08
CA ASP A 349 -4.29 21.06 -2.35
C ASP A 349 -2.89 21.56 -2.78
N ALA A 350 -2.29 20.97 -3.82
CA ALA A 350 -0.95 21.34 -4.27
C ALA A 350 -0.97 22.70 -5.00
N PRO A 351 -0.02 23.60 -4.71
CA PRO A 351 0.00 24.91 -5.36
C PRO A 351 0.26 24.77 -6.87
N THR A 352 -0.67 25.27 -7.68
CA THR A 352 -0.63 25.19 -9.15
C THR A 352 0.61 25.88 -9.75
N ILE A 353 1.24 26.82 -9.04
CA ILE A 353 2.47 27.50 -9.47
C ILE A 353 3.70 26.58 -9.37
N ALA A 354 3.69 25.58 -8.47
CA ALA A 354 4.76 24.57 -8.38
C ALA A 354 4.65 23.51 -9.50
N LEU A 355 3.45 23.36 -10.07
CA LEU A 355 3.16 22.50 -11.20
C LEU A 355 2.91 23.36 -12.43
N ARG A 356 3.99 23.82 -13.10
CA ARG A 356 3.82 24.56 -14.36
C ARG A 356 3.37 23.57 -15.45
N LEU A 357 2.06 23.36 -15.52
CA LEU A 357 1.46 22.72 -16.67
C LEU A 357 1.81 23.56 -17.91
N PRO A 358 2.46 23.00 -18.94
CA PRO A 358 2.72 23.73 -20.17
C PRO A 358 1.39 24.20 -20.76
N LYS A 359 1.39 25.41 -21.32
CA LYS A 359 0.23 25.93 -22.05
C LYS A 359 -0.06 24.96 -23.20
N GLN A 360 -1.32 24.51 -23.29
CA GLN A 360 -1.83 23.68 -24.40
C GLN A 360 -1.65 24.39 -25.75
#